data_AF-A0A7J4FJ38-F1
#
_entry.id   AF-A0A7J4FJ38-F1
#
_cell.length_a   1.000
_cell.length_b   1.000
_cell.length_c   1.000
_cell.angle_alpha   90.00
_cell.angle_beta   90.00
_cell.angle_gamma   90.00
#
_symmetry.space_group_name_H-M   'P 1'
#
loop_
_entity.id
_entity.type
_entity.pdbx_description
1 polymer ?
#
loop_
_entity_poly.entity_id
_entity_poly.type
_entity_poly.pdbx_seq_one_letter_code
_entity_poly.pdbx_strand_id
1 'polypeptide(L)'
;MYKMLANENLHSFFESLKKIGKVYGPVKVRGSSYDFREVESLSEVDLTYTRTMIPPKKFFVKPKEAIFDFDEEQLEFKEPPNGEVKVILGVHPCDINALKILDSIYMDETPDKYY
;
A
#
# COMPACT_ATOMS: atom_id res chain seq x y z
N MET A 1 11.25 -6.23 -17.48
CA MET A 1 11.77 -4.95 -18.02
C MET A 1 11.58 -3.90 -16.94
N TYR A 2 12.66 -3.26 -16.47
CA TYR A 2 12.55 -2.08 -15.60
C TYR A 2 12.61 -0.82 -16.46
N LYS A 3 11.89 0.24 -16.06
CA LYS A 3 11.95 1.55 -16.70
C LYS A 3 12.61 2.52 -15.72
N MET A 4 13.43 3.43 -16.24
CA MET A 4 14.05 4.49 -15.45
C MET A 4 13.23 5.76 -15.62
N LEU A 5 13.02 6.48 -14.52
CA LEU A 5 12.36 7.79 -14.50
C LEU A 5 13.42 8.85 -14.23
N ALA A 6 13.48 9.88 -15.07
CA ALA A 6 14.32 11.04 -14.79
C ALA A 6 13.77 11.82 -13.58
N ASN A 7 14.66 12.32 -12.71
CA ASN A 7 14.25 13.01 -11.48
C ASN A 7 13.35 14.22 -11.72
N GLU A 8 13.55 14.96 -12.80
CA GLU A 8 12.70 16.08 -13.24
C GLU A 8 11.24 15.68 -13.50
N ASN A 9 11.01 14.41 -13.87
CA ASN A 9 9.68 13.87 -14.14
C ASN A 9 9.03 13.24 -12.90
N LEU A 10 9.68 13.25 -11.73
CA LEU A 10 9.15 12.63 -10.53
C LEU A 10 7.86 13.31 -10.07
N HIS A 11 7.77 14.63 -10.18
CA HIS A 11 6.59 15.40 -9.81
C HIS A 11 5.39 15.06 -10.71
N SER A 12 5.57 15.11 -12.04
CA SER A 12 4.49 14.78 -12.98
C SER A 12 4.04 13.32 -12.88
N PHE A 13 4.97 12.42 -12.56
CA PHE A 13 4.67 11.03 -12.26
C PHE A 13 3.82 10.90 -10.99
N PHE A 14 4.20 11.55 -9.89
CA PHE A 14 3.41 11.55 -8.64
C PHE A 14 1.98 12.05 -8.86
N GLU A 15 1.81 13.16 -9.57
CA GLU A 15 0.49 13.71 -9.92
C GLU A 15 -0.35 12.74 -10.77
N SER A 16 0.30 11.92 -11.60
CA SER A 16 -0.38 10.89 -12.37
C SER A 16 -0.82 9.72 -11.49
N LEU A 17 -0.04 9.35 -10.46
CA LEU A 17 -0.40 8.30 -9.50
C LEU A 17 -1.64 8.69 -8.67
N LYS A 18 -1.76 9.95 -8.26
CA LYS A 18 -2.94 10.45 -7.53
C LYS A 18 -4.25 10.28 -8.28
N LYS A 19 -4.21 10.27 -9.61
CA LYS A 19 -5.40 10.04 -10.46
C LYS A 19 -5.84 8.58 -10.48
N ILE A 20 -4.96 7.65 -10.09
CA ILE A 20 -5.24 6.20 -10.04
C ILE A 20 -5.85 5.82 -8.69
N GLY A 21 -5.37 6.43 -7.61
CA GLY A 21 -5.85 6.16 -6.26
C GLY A 21 -5.04 6.89 -5.19
N LYS A 22 -5.27 6.52 -3.92
CA LYS A 22 -4.54 7.10 -2.78
C LYS A 22 -3.08 6.70 -2.81
N VAL A 23 -2.19 7.67 -2.76
CA VAL A 23 -0.74 7.43 -2.81
C VAL A 23 -0.19 7.33 -1.40
N TYR A 24 0.56 6.27 -1.14
CA TYR A 24 1.26 6.01 0.10
C TYR A 24 2.77 6.03 -0.17
N GLY A 25 3.52 6.85 0.56
CA GLY A 25 4.97 6.97 0.40
C GLY A 25 5.72 6.87 1.73
N PRO A 26 7.03 6.64 1.72
CA PRO A 26 7.87 6.68 2.92
C PRO A 26 7.89 8.10 3.50
N VAL A 27 7.31 8.28 4.68
CA VAL A 27 7.30 9.54 5.43
C VAL A 27 8.13 9.36 6.70
N LYS A 28 8.98 10.35 7.00
CA LYS A 28 9.77 10.38 8.24
C LYS A 28 8.85 10.62 9.43
N VAL A 29 8.85 9.69 10.39
CA VAL A 29 7.93 9.76 11.55
C VAL A 29 8.64 10.30 12.78
N ARG A 30 9.76 9.66 13.19
CA ARG A 30 10.54 10.02 14.38
C ARG A 30 12.00 9.61 14.20
N GLY A 31 12.94 10.50 14.53
CA GLY A 31 14.37 10.17 14.43
C GLY A 31 14.76 9.71 13.02
N SER A 32 15.31 8.50 12.90
CA SER A 32 15.66 7.84 11.64
C SER A 32 14.60 6.86 11.13
N SER A 33 13.41 6.85 11.71
CA SER A 33 12.34 5.92 11.39
C SER A 33 11.36 6.46 10.35
N TYR A 34 11.03 5.61 9.38
CA TYR A 34 10.08 5.89 8.31
C TYR A 34 8.87 4.95 8.38
N ASP A 35 7.74 5.41 7.84
CA ASP A 35 6.54 4.61 7.69
C ASP A 35 5.84 4.98 6.38
N PHE A 36 5.19 4.00 5.75
CA PHE A 36 4.37 4.28 4.57
C PHE A 36 3.05 4.92 5.01
N ARG A 37 2.86 6.19 4.67
CA ARG A 37 1.67 6.97 5.00
C ARG A 37 1.05 7.56 3.74
N GLU A 38 -0.24 7.86 3.82
CA GLU A 38 -0.94 8.60 2.77
C GLU A 38 -0.29 9.97 2.62
N VAL A 39 -0.04 10.38 1.39
CA VAL A 39 0.66 11.62 1.06
C VAL A 39 -0.12 12.37 0.00
N GLU A 40 -0.26 13.68 0.19
CA GLU A 40 -0.95 14.56 -0.76
C GLU A 40 0.03 15.31 -1.67
N SER A 41 1.28 15.46 -1.22
CA SER A 41 2.37 16.13 -1.95
C SER A 41 3.63 15.27 -1.98
N LEU A 42 4.37 15.36 -3.10
CA LEU A 42 5.69 14.73 -3.22
C LEU A 42 6.69 15.23 -2.17
N SER A 43 6.52 16.44 -1.63
CA SER A 43 7.38 17.01 -0.59
C SER A 43 7.33 16.25 0.74
N GLU A 44 6.28 15.46 0.95
CA GLU A 44 6.12 14.62 2.16
C GLU A 44 6.88 13.30 2.05
N VAL A 45 7.27 12.91 0.83
CA VAL A 45 7.88 11.62 0.51
C VAL A 45 9.40 11.73 0.57
N ASP A 46 10.02 10.87 1.37
CA ASP A 46 11.48 10.74 1.44
C ASP A 46 11.93 9.43 0.79
N LEU A 47 12.33 9.50 -0.48
CA LEU A 47 12.85 8.35 -1.23
C LEU A 47 14.28 7.96 -0.82
N THR A 48 14.95 8.73 0.03
CA THR A 48 16.30 8.41 0.55
C THR A 48 16.26 7.51 1.78
N TYR A 49 15.06 7.12 2.23
CA TYR A 49 14.88 6.26 3.38
C TYR A 49 15.57 4.89 3.24
N THR A 50 16.18 4.41 4.33
CA THR A 50 16.85 3.11 4.32
C THR A 50 15.89 1.96 4.65
N ARG A 51 15.01 2.14 5.64
CA ARG A 51 14.07 1.10 6.09
C ARG A 51 12.86 1.74 6.77
N THR A 52 11.70 1.15 6.61
CA THR A 52 10.51 1.51 7.39
C THR A 52 10.42 0.71 8.68
N MET A 53 9.80 1.28 9.72
CA MET A 53 9.49 0.52 10.94
C MET A 53 8.45 -0.55 10.67
N ILE A 54 7.46 -0.25 9.82
CA ILE A 54 6.42 -1.18 9.41
C ILE A 54 6.59 -1.47 7.90
N PRO A 55 6.81 -2.73 7.50
CA PRO A 55 6.93 -3.10 6.09
C PRO A 55 5.63 -2.84 5.30
N PRO A 56 5.70 -2.74 3.96
CA PRO A 56 4.53 -2.52 3.12
C PRO A 56 3.52 -3.68 3.14
N LYS A 57 3.87 -4.83 3.72
CA LYS A 57 2.93 -5.96 3.92
C LYS A 57 1.61 -5.57 4.59
N LYS A 58 1.60 -4.50 5.41
CA LYS A 58 0.40 -4.00 6.11
C LYS A 58 -0.75 -3.60 5.18
N PHE A 59 -0.45 -3.33 3.91
CA PHE A 59 -1.44 -2.96 2.91
C PHE A 59 -2.18 -4.16 2.31
N PHE A 60 -1.58 -5.35 2.41
CA PHE A 60 -2.11 -6.62 1.88
C PHE A 60 -2.67 -7.47 3.02
N VAL A 61 -1.87 -7.70 4.07
CA VAL A 61 -2.31 -8.42 5.27
C VAL A 61 -2.51 -7.41 6.40
N LYS A 62 -3.76 -6.99 6.60
CA LYS A 62 -4.11 -6.02 7.63
C LYS A 62 -3.99 -6.67 9.02
N PRO A 63 -3.46 -5.97 10.04
CA PRO A 63 -3.45 -6.47 11.41
C PRO A 63 -4.86 -6.72 11.99
N LYS A 64 -5.87 -6.02 11.47
CA LYS A 64 -7.28 -6.17 11.80
C LYS A 64 -8.11 -5.82 10.57
N GLU A 65 -9.11 -6.63 10.27
CA GLU A 65 -10.07 -6.39 9.19
C GLU A 65 -11.49 -6.76 9.63
N ALA A 66 -12.47 -6.11 9.00
CA ALA A 66 -13.87 -6.47 9.14
C ALA A 66 -14.19 -7.57 8.11
N ILE A 67 -14.92 -8.61 8.53
CA ILE A 67 -15.33 -9.72 7.65
C ILE A 67 -16.78 -9.50 7.19
N PHE A 68 -17.64 -9.07 8.12
CA PHE A 68 -19.03 -8.69 7.87
C PHE A 68 -19.47 -7.68 8.92
N ASP A 69 -20.37 -6.80 8.52
CA ASP A 69 -21.19 -6.00 9.41
C ASP A 69 -22.60 -6.63 9.47
N PHE A 70 -23.21 -6.64 10.66
CA PHE A 70 -24.56 -7.16 10.84
C PHE A 70 -25.52 -6.00 11.10
N ASP A 71 -26.58 -5.93 10.29
CA ASP A 71 -27.66 -4.96 10.42
C ASP A 71 -28.83 -5.62 11.18
N GLU A 72 -29.00 -5.26 12.46
CA GLU A 72 -30.02 -5.86 13.32
C GLU A 72 -31.46 -5.51 12.89
N GLU A 73 -31.67 -4.35 12.27
CA GLU A 73 -33.00 -3.91 11.85
C GLU A 73 -33.46 -4.64 10.58
N GLN A 74 -32.54 -4.84 9.64
CA GLN A 74 -32.80 -5.58 8.40
C GLN A 74 -32.58 -7.09 8.54
N LEU A 75 -31.93 -7.54 9.62
CA LEU A 75 -31.48 -8.92 9.83
C LEU A 75 -30.56 -9.42 8.69
N GLU A 76 -29.69 -8.54 8.20
CA GLU A 76 -28.83 -8.79 7.04
C GLU A 76 -27.33 -8.73 7.39
N PHE A 77 -26.56 -9.62 6.76
CA PHE A 77 -25.09 -9.54 6.75
C PHE A 77 -24.63 -8.74 5.54
N LYS A 78 -23.81 -7.72 5.79
CA LYS A 78 -23.20 -6.89 4.75
C LYS A 78 -21.70 -7.14 4.76
N GLU A 79 -21.17 -7.60 3.63
CA GLU A 79 -19.72 -7.64 3.45
C GLU A 79 -19.20 -6.21 3.28
N PRO A 80 -18.01 -5.89 3.83
CA PRO A 80 -17.42 -4.59 3.62
C PRO A 80 -17.14 -4.37 2.12
N PRO A 81 -17.33 -3.15 1.62
CA PRO A 81 -17.10 -2.85 0.20
C PRO A 81 -15.63 -3.07 -0.17
N ASN A 82 -15.40 -3.38 -1.45
CA ASN A 82 -14.04 -3.43 -1.99
C ASN A 82 -13.30 -2.13 -1.68
N GLY A 83 -12.08 -2.26 -1.18
CA GLY A 83 -11.27 -1.11 -0.77
C GLY A 83 -10.94 -0.19 -1.95
N GLU A 84 -10.71 1.09 -1.64
CA GLU A 84 -10.19 2.05 -2.61
C GLU A 84 -8.84 1.62 -3.18
N VAL A 85 -8.56 2.00 -4.43
CA VAL A 85 -7.26 1.75 -5.06
C VAL A 85 -6.16 2.48 -4.29
N LYS A 86 -5.12 1.73 -3.89
CA LYS A 86 -3.95 2.26 -3.18
C LYS A 86 -2.71 2.10 -4.05
N VAL A 87 -1.92 3.15 -4.14
CA VAL A 87 -0.63 3.17 -4.83
C VAL A 87 0.47 3.31 -3.79
N ILE A 88 1.40 2.36 -3.72
CA ILE A 88 2.54 2.44 -2.79
C ILE A 88 3.78 2.89 -3.58
N LEU A 89 4.23 4.11 -3.34
CA LEU A 89 5.39 4.73 -3.99
C LEU A 89 6.65 4.49 -3.15
N GLY A 90 7.76 4.17 -3.83
CA GLY A 90 9.08 4.11 -3.22
C GLY A 90 9.40 2.80 -2.51
N VAL A 91 8.69 1.71 -2.78
CA VAL A 91 8.95 0.39 -2.17
C VAL A 91 10.33 -0.15 -2.59
N HIS A 92 11.12 -0.61 -1.61
CA HIS A 92 12.42 -1.23 -1.88
C HIS A 92 12.30 -2.56 -2.62
N PRO A 93 13.22 -2.91 -3.53
CA PRO A 93 13.19 -4.17 -4.27
C PRO A 93 13.09 -5.43 -3.38
N CYS A 94 13.74 -5.41 -2.22
CA CYS A 94 13.68 -6.51 -1.25
C CYS A 94 12.26 -6.71 -0.69
N ASP A 95 11.53 -5.61 -0.43
CA ASP A 95 10.14 -5.66 0.03
C ASP A 95 9.22 -6.16 -1.09
N ILE A 96 9.44 -5.73 -2.34
CA ILE A 96 8.70 -6.24 -3.50
C ILE A 96 8.91 -7.76 -3.64
N ASN A 97 10.13 -8.24 -3.46
CA ASN A 97 10.41 -9.68 -3.52
C ASN A 97 9.71 -10.44 -2.38
N ALA A 98 9.70 -9.89 -1.17
CA ALA A 98 8.98 -10.48 -0.05
C ALA A 98 7.46 -10.54 -0.29
N LEU A 99 6.88 -9.50 -0.90
CA LEU A 99 5.46 -9.48 -1.31
C LEU A 99 5.16 -10.56 -2.35
N LYS A 100 6.02 -10.76 -3.35
CA LYS A 100 5.83 -11.85 -4.34
C LYS A 100 5.81 -13.25 -3.71
N ILE A 101 6.62 -13.46 -2.67
CA ILE A 101 6.60 -14.73 -1.93
C ILE A 101 5.27 -14.88 -1.19
N LEU A 102 4.75 -13.80 -0.58
CA LEU A 102 3.41 -13.82 0.02
C LEU A 102 2.33 -14.09 -1.03
N ASP A 103 2.38 -13.43 -2.18
CA ASP A 103 1.44 -13.66 -3.29
C ASP A 103 1.40 -15.15 -3.68
N SER A 104 2.56 -15.82 -3.77
CA SER A 104 2.62 -17.25 -4.11
C SER A 104 1.97 -18.18 -3.08
N ILE A 105 1.70 -17.73 -1.87
CA ILE A 105 1.04 -18.51 -0.81
C ILE A 105 -0.45 -18.18 -0.80
N TYR A 106 -0.81 -16.91 -0.88
CA TYR A 106 -2.20 -16.44 -0.74
C TYR A 106 -3.00 -16.44 -2.04
N MET A 107 -2.34 -16.48 -3.20
CA MET A 107 -2.99 -16.38 -4.52
C MET A 107 -2.76 -17.63 -5.40
N ASP A 108 -2.37 -18.77 -4.82
CA ASP A 108 -2.12 -20.02 -5.56
C ASP A 108 -3.45 -20.74 -5.93
N GLU A 109 -3.53 -22.07 -5.79
CA GLU A 109 -4.70 -22.83 -6.24
C GLU A 109 -6.03 -22.39 -5.58
N THR A 110 -5.98 -21.90 -4.34
CA THR A 110 -7.13 -21.39 -3.59
C THR A 110 -6.86 -19.97 -3.07
N PRO A 111 -7.17 -18.92 -3.84
CA PRO A 111 -6.94 -17.54 -3.43
C PRO A 111 -7.69 -17.17 -2.15
N ASP A 112 -7.00 -16.55 -1.20
CA ASP A 112 -7.63 -15.97 -0.01
C ASP A 112 -8.38 -14.70 -0.40
N LYS A 113 -9.69 -14.64 -0.10
CA LYS A 113 -10.56 -13.51 -0.42
C LYS A 113 -10.13 -12.22 0.30
N TYR A 114 -9.42 -12.33 1.42
CA TYR A 114 -9.06 -11.20 2.28
C TYR A 114 -7.63 -10.68 2.03
N TYR A 115 -6.90 -11.30 1.09
CA TYR A 115 -5.57 -10.86 0.63
C TYR A 115 -5.67 -9.95 -0.60
#